data_AF-A0AB74DZE9-F1
#
_entry.id   AF-A0AB74DZE9-F1
#
_cell.length_a   1.000
_cell.length_b   1.000
_cell.length_c   1.000
_cell.angle_alpha   90.00
_cell.angle_beta   90.00
_cell.angle_gamma   90.00
#
_symmetry.space_group_name_H-M   'P 1'
#
loop_
_entity.id
_entity.type
_entity.pdbx_description
1 polymer ?
#
loop_
_entity_poly.entity_id
_entity_poly.type
_entity_poly.pdbx_seq_one_letter_code
_entity_poly.pdbx_strand_id
1 'polypeptide(L)'
;MSMNTDEKERVQEELYDQTLLDQYLENDDIDQFRDEFLALHTYEQSEYFEDTTDENRQKIFQYLSPEEVANFFDQLDIDDDEYELLFDKMNATYASHILEEMSYDNAVDILNELTKPKVASLLTLMNKDDANEIKALLHYDEDTAGGIMTTEYLSLKAHTPVKEALLLVKAQAPDAETIYV
;
A
#
# COMPACT_ATOMS: atom_id res chain seq x y z
N MET A 1 35.05 6.77 18.81
CA MET A 1 34.05 6.05 19.61
C MET A 1 33.04 5.53 18.61
N SER A 2 33.28 4.32 18.11
CA SER A 2 32.34 3.65 17.21
C SER A 2 31.16 3.21 18.06
N MET A 3 29.97 3.71 17.72
CA MET A 3 28.73 3.07 18.15
C MET A 3 28.68 1.72 17.43
N ASN A 4 28.54 0.67 18.23
CA ASN A 4 28.54 -0.71 17.78
C ASN A 4 27.29 -0.97 16.92
N THR A 5 27.51 -1.61 15.78
CA THR A 5 26.47 -2.20 14.91
C THR A 5 25.60 -3.21 15.67
N ASP A 6 26.07 -3.73 16.81
CA ASP A 6 25.39 -4.71 17.67
C ASP A 6 24.17 -4.18 18.47
N GLU A 7 23.89 -2.86 18.47
CA GLU A 7 22.70 -2.32 19.17
C GLU A 7 21.44 -2.25 18.29
N LYS A 8 21.57 -2.37 16.95
CA LYS A 8 20.40 -2.50 16.06
C LYS A 8 19.76 -3.89 16.12
N GLU A 9 20.49 -4.92 16.58
CA GLU A 9 20.00 -6.31 16.63
C GLU A 9 19.28 -6.68 17.94
N ARG A 10 19.11 -5.76 18.90
CA ARG A 10 18.88 -6.14 20.31
C ARG A 10 17.50 -5.89 20.92
N VAL A 11 16.50 -5.48 20.15
CA VAL A 11 15.08 -5.56 20.55
C VAL A 11 14.22 -5.78 19.30
N GLN A 12 14.27 -6.98 18.72
CA GLN A 12 13.17 -7.44 17.88
C GLN A 12 12.13 -7.97 18.88
N GLU A 13 11.27 -7.08 19.40
CA GLU A 13 9.98 -7.53 19.92
C GLU A 13 9.32 -8.27 18.75
N GLU A 14 8.88 -9.51 18.94
CA GLU A 14 8.17 -10.26 17.90
C GLU A 14 6.94 -9.44 17.49
N LEU A 15 7.05 -8.69 16.38
CA LEU A 15 5.99 -7.80 15.87
C LEU A 15 4.70 -8.60 15.60
N TYR A 16 4.85 -9.87 15.22
CA TYR A 16 3.78 -10.85 14.98
C TYR A 16 4.35 -12.28 15.05
N ASP A 17 3.49 -13.30 15.12
CA ASP A 17 3.90 -14.72 15.08
C ASP A 17 4.00 -15.22 13.63
N GLN A 18 5.19 -15.06 13.03
CA GLN A 18 5.47 -15.47 11.65
C GLN A 18 5.24 -16.97 11.42
N THR A 19 5.63 -17.80 12.40
CA THR A 19 5.54 -19.27 12.27
C THR A 19 4.08 -19.71 12.18
N LEU A 20 3.21 -19.06 12.95
CA LEU A 20 1.77 -19.34 12.91
C LEU A 20 1.14 -18.94 11.57
N LEU A 21 1.47 -17.75 11.05
CA LEU A 21 0.96 -17.30 9.75
C LEU A 21 1.43 -18.21 8.61
N ASP A 22 2.71 -18.58 8.60
CA ASP A 22 3.26 -19.51 7.61
C ASP A 22 2.56 -20.88 7.69
N GLN A 23 2.27 -21.36 8.90
CA GLN A 23 1.54 -22.61 9.09
C GLN A 23 0.12 -22.55 8.51
N TYR A 24 -0.60 -21.43 8.66
CA TYR A 24 -1.93 -21.29 8.07
C TYR A 24 -1.85 -21.22 6.54
N LEU A 25 -0.87 -20.52 5.98
CA LEU A 25 -0.65 -20.51 4.54
C LEU A 25 -0.31 -21.92 4.02
N GLU A 26 0.61 -22.64 4.66
CA GLU A 26 1.02 -24.00 4.27
C GLU A 26 -0.14 -25.01 4.26
N ASN A 27 -1.05 -24.92 5.23
CA ASN A 27 -2.21 -25.81 5.34
C ASN A 27 -3.44 -25.35 4.54
N ASP A 28 -3.36 -24.21 3.85
CA ASP A 28 -4.49 -23.56 3.17
C ASP A 28 -5.66 -23.23 4.12
N ASP A 29 -5.36 -22.87 5.37
CA ASP A 29 -6.34 -22.46 6.40
C ASP A 29 -6.72 -20.97 6.20
N ILE A 30 -7.42 -20.69 5.11
CA ILE A 30 -7.71 -19.31 4.62
C ILE A 30 -8.37 -18.44 5.69
N ASP A 31 -9.40 -18.94 6.37
CA ASP A 31 -10.16 -18.15 7.33
C ASP A 31 -9.28 -17.72 8.52
N GLN A 32 -8.44 -18.63 9.02
CA GLN A 32 -7.55 -18.42 10.15
C GLN A 32 -6.39 -17.50 9.79
N PHE A 33 -5.82 -17.68 8.59
CA PHE A 33 -4.83 -16.75 8.07
C PHE A 33 -5.40 -15.34 7.99
N ARG A 34 -6.57 -15.18 7.38
CA ARG A 34 -7.21 -13.86 7.22
C ARG A 34 -7.54 -13.22 8.56
N ASP A 35 -8.12 -13.98 9.49
CA ASP A 35 -8.51 -13.47 10.81
C ASP A 35 -7.30 -12.94 11.60
N GLU A 36 -6.17 -13.66 11.58
CA GLU A 36 -4.95 -13.24 12.28
C GLU A 36 -4.20 -12.14 11.50
N PHE A 37 -4.00 -12.30 10.19
CA PHE A 37 -3.24 -11.35 9.37
C PHE A 37 -3.91 -9.97 9.32
N LEU A 38 -5.22 -9.92 9.10
CA LEU A 38 -5.96 -8.64 9.03
C LEU A 38 -6.18 -8.00 10.40
N ALA A 39 -5.90 -8.71 11.50
CA ALA A 39 -5.89 -8.13 12.84
C ALA A 39 -4.59 -7.38 13.15
N LEU A 40 -3.51 -7.61 12.38
CA LEU A 40 -2.25 -6.91 12.50
C LEU A 40 -2.35 -5.47 12.00
N HIS A 41 -1.48 -4.60 12.48
CA HIS A 41 -1.31 -3.26 11.92
C HIS A 41 -0.76 -3.35 10.49
N THR A 42 -1.09 -2.39 9.61
CA THR A 42 -0.65 -2.41 8.19
C THR A 42 0.87 -2.49 8.04
N TYR A 43 1.62 -1.81 8.91
CA TYR A 43 3.08 -1.95 9.00
C TYR A 43 3.54 -3.38 9.36
N GLU A 44 2.85 -4.08 10.27
CA GLU A 44 3.20 -5.47 10.60
C GLU A 44 2.87 -6.42 9.44
N GLN A 45 1.79 -6.11 8.69
CA GLN A 45 1.41 -6.83 7.48
C GLN A 45 2.46 -6.65 6.36
N SER A 46 2.99 -5.44 6.17
CA SER A 46 4.03 -5.18 5.17
C SER A 46 5.33 -5.90 5.54
N GLU A 47 5.79 -5.81 6.79
CA GLU A 47 6.99 -6.53 7.25
C GLU A 47 6.86 -8.05 7.08
N TYR A 48 5.69 -8.65 7.41
CA TYR A 48 5.46 -10.07 7.13
C TYR A 48 5.51 -10.40 5.63
N PHE A 49 4.92 -9.54 4.80
CA PHE A 49 4.92 -9.71 3.37
C PHE A 49 6.34 -9.65 2.78
N GLU A 50 7.18 -8.75 3.29
CA GLU A 50 8.59 -8.62 2.94
C GLU A 50 9.40 -9.85 3.33
N ASP A 51 9.21 -10.36 4.56
CA ASP A 51 9.98 -11.48 5.10
C ASP A 51 9.54 -12.86 4.59
N THR A 52 8.34 -12.99 4.01
CA THR A 52 7.79 -14.27 3.59
C THR A 52 8.28 -14.73 2.20
N THR A 53 8.06 -16.00 1.90
CA THR A 53 8.50 -16.61 0.63
C THR A 53 7.61 -16.20 -0.54
N ASP A 54 8.15 -16.27 -1.77
CA ASP A 54 7.38 -16.07 -2.99
C ASP A 54 6.11 -16.94 -3.06
N GLU A 55 6.18 -18.18 -2.59
CA GLU A 55 5.03 -19.09 -2.58
C GLU A 55 3.92 -18.59 -1.64
N ASN A 56 4.31 -18.10 -0.46
CA ASN A 56 3.39 -17.50 0.49
C ASN A 56 2.82 -16.18 -0.04
N ARG A 57 3.62 -15.31 -0.65
CA ARG A 57 3.13 -14.08 -1.31
C ARG A 57 2.04 -14.39 -2.35
N GLN A 58 2.20 -15.48 -3.14
CA GLN A 58 1.18 -15.91 -4.09
C GLN A 58 -0.12 -16.37 -3.42
N LYS A 59 -0.05 -16.99 -2.23
CA LYS A 59 -1.23 -17.36 -1.45
C LYS A 59 -1.92 -16.12 -0.86
N ILE A 60 -1.15 -15.16 -0.35
CA ILE A 60 -1.66 -13.88 0.15
C ILE A 60 -2.51 -13.18 -0.93
N PHE A 61 -2.01 -13.07 -2.16
CA PHE A 61 -2.78 -12.47 -3.28
C PHE A 61 -4.05 -13.24 -3.65
N GLN A 62 -4.12 -14.54 -3.35
CA GLN A 62 -5.32 -15.34 -3.57
C GLN A 62 -6.32 -15.20 -2.42
N TYR A 63 -5.83 -14.97 -1.20
CA TYR A 63 -6.64 -14.92 0.00
C TYR A 63 -7.19 -13.53 0.27
N LEU A 64 -6.52 -12.47 -0.18
CA LEU A 64 -6.86 -11.08 0.09
C LEU A 64 -7.45 -10.36 -1.14
N SER A 65 -8.37 -9.43 -0.88
CA SER A 65 -8.88 -8.52 -1.91
C SER A 65 -7.81 -7.49 -2.31
N PRO A 66 -7.96 -6.81 -3.46
CA PRO A 66 -7.05 -5.72 -3.85
C PRO A 66 -6.97 -4.61 -2.79
N GLU A 67 -8.10 -4.21 -2.22
CA GLU A 67 -8.21 -3.21 -1.14
C GLU A 67 -7.44 -3.65 0.11
N GLU A 68 -7.57 -4.91 0.53
CA GLU A 68 -6.83 -5.45 1.67
C GLU A 68 -5.32 -5.44 1.44
N VAL A 69 -4.88 -5.70 0.20
CA VAL A 69 -3.45 -5.66 -0.16
C VAL A 69 -2.94 -4.22 -0.25
N ALA A 70 -3.72 -3.30 -0.82
CA ALA A 70 -3.37 -1.89 -0.94
C ALA A 70 -3.01 -1.27 0.42
N ASN A 71 -3.80 -1.57 1.46
CA ASN A 71 -3.60 -1.03 2.81
C ASN A 71 -2.18 -1.26 3.39
N PHE A 72 -1.58 -2.42 3.13
CA PHE A 72 -0.21 -2.69 3.58
C PHE A 72 0.83 -2.41 2.49
N PHE A 73 0.43 -2.38 1.21
CA PHE A 73 1.30 -1.93 0.12
C PHE A 73 1.67 -0.45 0.25
N ASP A 74 0.81 0.38 0.84
CA ASP A 74 1.14 1.77 1.20
C ASP A 74 2.31 1.89 2.20
N GLN A 75 2.67 0.80 2.88
CA GLN A 75 3.77 0.74 3.84
C GLN A 75 4.90 -0.18 3.37
N LEU A 76 4.83 -0.70 2.15
CA LEU A 76 5.80 -1.64 1.60
C LEU A 76 7.08 -0.88 1.23
N ASP A 77 8.22 -1.33 1.75
CA ASP A 77 9.53 -0.71 1.51
C ASP A 77 10.54 -1.78 1.06
N ILE A 78 10.38 -2.22 -0.19
CA ILE A 78 11.29 -3.17 -0.85
C ILE A 78 12.24 -2.45 -1.80
N ASP A 79 13.38 -3.08 -2.10
CA ASP A 79 14.33 -2.57 -3.07
C ASP A 79 13.65 -2.32 -4.44
N ASP A 80 13.98 -1.20 -5.09
CA ASP A 80 13.39 -0.73 -6.36
C ASP A 80 13.28 -1.84 -7.43
N ASP A 81 14.29 -2.71 -7.55
CA ASP A 81 14.33 -3.78 -8.54
C ASP A 81 13.42 -4.98 -8.21
N GLU A 82 12.93 -5.08 -6.97
CA GLU A 82 11.99 -6.12 -6.56
C GLU A 82 10.55 -5.82 -6.98
N TYR A 83 10.16 -4.55 -7.12
CA TYR A 83 8.81 -4.16 -7.56
C TYR A 83 8.45 -4.75 -8.94
N GLU A 84 9.35 -4.69 -9.92
CA GLU A 84 9.09 -5.27 -11.25
C GLU A 84 8.83 -6.78 -11.16
N LEU A 85 9.63 -7.51 -10.37
CA LEU A 85 9.49 -8.95 -10.17
C LEU A 85 8.20 -9.31 -9.42
N LEU A 86 7.82 -8.48 -8.45
CA LEU A 86 6.59 -8.63 -7.68
C LEU A 86 5.36 -8.50 -8.59
N PHE A 87 5.30 -7.44 -9.39
CA PHE A 87 4.19 -7.18 -10.32
C PHE A 87 4.18 -8.14 -11.53
N ASP A 88 5.33 -8.75 -11.89
CA ASP A 88 5.39 -9.83 -12.88
C ASP A 88 4.68 -11.11 -12.44
N LYS A 89 4.65 -11.38 -11.13
CA LYS A 89 4.01 -12.58 -10.57
C LYS A 89 2.51 -12.39 -10.31
N MET A 90 2.01 -11.16 -10.38
CA MET A 90 0.59 -10.85 -10.17
C MET A 90 -0.22 -10.94 -11.46
N ASN A 91 -1.53 -11.20 -11.30
CA ASN A 91 -2.47 -10.95 -12.39
C ASN A 91 -2.56 -9.43 -12.63
N ALA A 92 -2.41 -8.98 -13.89
CA ALA A 92 -2.36 -7.56 -14.23
C ALA A 92 -3.64 -6.77 -13.84
N THR A 93 -4.82 -7.40 -13.90
CA THR A 93 -6.07 -6.74 -13.46
C THR A 93 -6.10 -6.61 -11.94
N TYR A 94 -5.68 -7.65 -11.22
CA TYR A 94 -5.59 -7.60 -9.76
C TYR A 94 -4.59 -6.54 -9.29
N ALA A 95 -3.39 -6.52 -9.88
CA ALA A 95 -2.36 -5.51 -9.60
C ALA A 95 -2.83 -4.09 -9.92
N SER A 96 -3.58 -3.91 -11.03
CA SER A 96 -4.19 -2.62 -11.35
C SER A 96 -5.19 -2.18 -10.30
N HIS A 97 -6.03 -3.09 -9.79
CA HIS A 97 -6.97 -2.76 -8.73
C HIS A 97 -6.29 -2.51 -7.39
N ILE A 98 -5.15 -3.15 -7.09
CA ILE A 98 -4.38 -2.80 -5.88
C ILE A 98 -3.97 -1.32 -5.96
N LEU A 99 -3.39 -0.90 -7.09
CA LEU A 99 -2.98 0.49 -7.31
C LEU A 99 -4.14 1.50 -7.35
N GLU A 100 -5.38 1.06 -7.56
CA GLU A 100 -6.58 1.92 -7.46
C GLU A 100 -6.95 2.23 -6.01
N GLU A 101 -6.69 1.27 -5.12
CA GLU A 101 -7.09 1.34 -3.71
C GLU A 101 -5.95 1.87 -2.81
N MET A 102 -4.76 2.06 -3.36
CA MET A 102 -3.62 2.70 -2.69
C MET A 102 -3.74 4.22 -2.74
N SER A 103 -3.02 4.91 -1.84
CA SER A 103 -2.89 6.36 -1.99
C SER A 103 -2.19 6.71 -3.30
N TYR A 104 -2.61 7.81 -3.93
CA TYR A 104 -2.16 8.10 -5.29
C TYR A 104 -0.66 8.39 -5.38
N ASP A 105 -0.04 8.94 -4.33
CA ASP A 105 1.40 9.16 -4.27
C ASP A 105 2.18 7.84 -4.16
N ASN A 106 1.81 6.95 -3.23
CA ASN A 106 2.43 5.63 -3.10
C ASN A 106 2.27 4.80 -4.39
N ALA A 107 1.10 4.84 -5.03
CA ALA A 107 0.88 4.19 -6.31
C ALA A 107 1.79 4.75 -7.42
N VAL A 108 2.05 6.06 -7.41
CA VAL A 108 2.95 6.73 -8.36
C VAL A 108 4.40 6.30 -8.13
N ASP A 109 4.82 6.21 -6.87
CA ASP A 109 6.17 5.78 -6.50
C ASP A 109 6.44 4.36 -6.99
N ILE A 110 5.54 3.41 -6.71
CA ILE A 110 5.63 2.05 -7.24
C ILE A 110 5.67 2.05 -8.77
N LEU A 111 4.82 2.83 -9.44
CA LEU A 111 4.79 2.90 -10.91
C LEU A 111 6.07 3.51 -11.52
N ASN A 112 6.83 4.32 -10.78
CA ASN A 112 8.09 4.86 -11.24
C ASN A 112 9.19 3.79 -11.32
N GLU A 113 9.14 2.79 -10.45
CA GLU A 113 10.06 1.64 -10.43
C GLU A 113 9.74 0.58 -11.50
N LEU A 114 8.53 0.61 -12.07
CA LEU A 114 8.12 -0.32 -13.10
C LEU A 114 8.54 0.10 -14.52
N THR A 115 8.71 -0.90 -15.39
CA THR A 115 8.99 -0.63 -16.81
C THR A 115 7.82 0.09 -17.49
N LYS A 116 8.13 1.06 -18.37
CA LYS A 116 7.09 1.87 -19.05
C LYS A 116 6.00 1.05 -19.77
N PRO A 117 6.27 -0.11 -20.40
CA PRO A 117 5.22 -0.97 -20.94
C PRO A 117 4.28 -1.54 -19.86
N LYS A 118 4.81 -1.89 -18.68
CA LYS A 118 4.03 -2.38 -17.54
C LYS A 118 3.11 -1.28 -17.00
N VAL A 119 3.67 -0.10 -16.74
CA VAL A 119 2.93 1.09 -16.31
C VAL A 119 1.77 1.38 -17.27
N ALA A 120 2.03 1.40 -18.58
CA ALA A 120 1.00 1.64 -19.57
C ALA A 120 -0.10 0.55 -19.55
N SER A 121 0.26 -0.71 -19.30
CA SER A 121 -0.69 -1.81 -19.18
C SER A 121 -1.58 -1.67 -17.94
N LEU A 122 -0.98 -1.38 -16.77
CA LEU A 122 -1.71 -1.21 -15.51
C LEU A 122 -2.67 -0.01 -15.60
N LEU A 123 -2.19 1.15 -16.04
CA LEU A 123 -3.01 2.36 -16.25
C LEU A 123 -4.12 2.21 -17.30
N THR A 124 -4.07 1.17 -18.15
CA THR A 124 -5.12 0.86 -19.13
C THR A 124 -6.22 -0.02 -18.54
N LEU A 125 -5.85 -0.90 -17.61
CA LEU A 125 -6.79 -1.75 -16.87
C LEU A 125 -7.49 -0.96 -15.77
N MET A 126 -6.83 0.09 -15.30
CA MET A 126 -7.31 0.97 -14.26
C MET A 126 -8.58 1.71 -14.64
N ASN A 127 -9.46 1.95 -13.66
CA ASN A 127 -10.60 2.82 -13.86
C ASN A 127 -10.15 4.23 -14.27
N LYS A 128 -11.02 4.95 -14.99
CA LYS A 128 -10.62 6.17 -15.67
C LYS A 128 -10.24 7.29 -14.71
N ASP A 129 -10.92 7.39 -13.57
CA ASP A 129 -10.77 8.55 -12.69
C ASP A 129 -9.44 8.45 -11.93
N ASP A 130 -9.14 7.30 -11.32
CA ASP A 130 -7.84 7.05 -10.65
C ASP A 130 -6.67 7.11 -11.64
N ALA A 131 -6.85 6.54 -12.84
CA ALA A 131 -5.82 6.60 -13.87
C ALA A 131 -5.52 8.03 -14.33
N ASN A 132 -6.42 8.99 -14.16
CA ASN A 132 -6.15 10.39 -14.50
C ASN A 132 -5.39 11.09 -13.37
N GLU A 133 -5.75 10.83 -12.11
CA GLU A 133 -5.06 11.40 -10.93
C GLU A 133 -3.61 10.90 -10.88
N ILE A 134 -3.39 9.58 -10.95
CA ILE A 134 -2.06 8.98 -10.97
C ILE A 134 -1.24 9.48 -12.18
N LYS A 135 -1.85 9.59 -13.36
CA LYS A 135 -1.15 10.18 -14.53
C LYS A 135 -0.77 11.62 -14.28
N ALA A 136 -1.59 12.42 -13.60
CA ALA A 136 -1.24 13.81 -13.31
C ALA A 136 -0.01 13.88 -12.39
N LEU A 137 0.05 13.02 -11.38
CA LEU A 137 1.16 12.94 -10.44
C LEU A 137 2.47 12.42 -11.07
N LEU A 138 2.39 11.42 -11.96
CA LEU A 138 3.53 10.89 -12.73
C LEU A 138 4.27 11.93 -13.60
N HIS A 139 3.72 13.14 -13.79
CA HIS A 139 4.41 14.23 -14.51
C HIS A 139 5.36 15.05 -13.63
N TYR A 140 5.28 14.91 -12.30
CA TYR A 140 6.16 15.61 -11.38
C TYR A 140 7.44 14.79 -11.16
N ASP A 141 8.56 15.49 -11.00
CA ASP A 141 9.80 14.85 -10.54
C ASP A 141 9.65 14.50 -9.05
N GLU A 142 10.15 13.33 -8.64
CA GLU A 142 10.04 12.76 -7.28
C GLU A 142 10.48 13.75 -6.18
N ASP A 143 11.64 14.40 -6.36
CA ASP A 143 12.20 15.38 -5.41
C ASP A 143 11.44 16.73 -5.34
N THR A 144 10.27 16.84 -5.97
CA THR A 144 9.46 18.06 -5.98
C THR A 144 8.23 17.94 -5.08
N ALA A 145 7.68 19.09 -4.68
CA ALA A 145 6.43 19.11 -3.93
C ALA A 145 5.27 18.39 -4.66
N GLY A 146 5.32 18.28 -5.99
CA GLY A 146 4.32 17.53 -6.76
C GLY A 146 4.57 16.03 -6.80
N GLY A 147 5.81 15.57 -6.55
CA GLY A 147 6.17 14.16 -6.47
C GLY A 147 5.81 13.52 -5.13
N ILE A 148 5.85 14.31 -4.04
CA ILE A 148 5.59 13.84 -2.66
C ILE A 148 4.19 14.26 -2.16
N MET A 149 3.26 14.65 -3.05
CA MET A 149 1.91 15.05 -2.63
C MET A 149 0.87 14.04 -3.10
N THR A 150 -0.13 13.83 -2.28
CA THR A 150 -1.40 13.22 -2.69
C THR A 150 -2.44 14.28 -3.08
N THR A 151 -3.43 13.89 -3.89
CA THR A 151 -4.62 14.71 -4.16
C THR A 151 -5.82 14.37 -3.26
N GLU A 152 -5.67 13.37 -2.38
CA GLU A 152 -6.70 12.84 -1.47
C GLU A 152 -6.79 13.68 -0.17
N TYR A 153 -7.11 14.96 -0.32
CA TYR A 153 -7.25 15.89 0.80
C TYR A 153 -8.65 16.47 0.93
N LEU A 154 -9.01 16.82 2.17
CA LEU A 154 -10.27 17.51 2.46
C LEU A 154 -10.07 19.02 2.47
N SER A 155 -10.95 19.76 1.78
CA SER A 155 -10.97 21.24 1.81
C SER A 155 -12.31 21.83 2.22
N LEU A 156 -12.26 22.84 3.09
CA LEU A 156 -13.44 23.55 3.60
C LEU A 156 -13.35 25.05 3.29
N LYS A 157 -14.51 25.68 3.06
CA LYS A 157 -14.56 27.15 2.92
C LYS A 157 -14.41 27.80 4.29
N ALA A 158 -13.70 28.92 4.35
CA ALA A 158 -13.40 29.64 5.60
C ALA A 158 -14.63 30.04 6.46
N HIS A 159 -15.81 30.13 5.84
CA HIS A 159 -17.06 30.51 6.52
C HIS A 159 -18.01 29.33 6.76
N THR A 160 -17.55 28.09 6.56
CA THR A 160 -18.35 26.89 6.84
C THR A 160 -18.61 26.79 8.36
N PRO A 161 -19.87 26.73 8.81
CA PRO A 161 -20.17 26.54 10.23
C PRO A 161 -19.57 25.24 10.76
N VAL A 162 -19.03 25.25 11.98
CA VAL A 162 -18.36 24.08 12.60
C VAL A 162 -19.20 22.80 12.52
N LYS A 163 -20.51 22.90 12.73
CA LYS A 163 -21.41 21.75 12.63
C LYS A 163 -21.43 21.14 11.23
N GLU A 164 -21.43 21.98 10.20
CA GLU A 164 -21.46 21.54 8.81
C GLU A 164 -20.09 21.02 8.37
N ALA A 165 -19.01 21.66 8.81
CA ALA A 165 -17.64 21.19 8.63
C ALA A 165 -17.46 19.76 9.19
N LEU A 166 -17.91 19.49 10.41
CA LEU A 166 -17.82 18.15 11.01
C LEU A 166 -18.65 17.10 10.25
N LEU A 167 -19.77 17.50 9.64
CA LEU A 167 -20.56 16.58 8.81
C LEU A 167 -19.86 16.29 7.47
N LEU A 168 -19.25 17.30 6.86
CA LEU A 168 -18.47 17.15 5.63
C LEU A 168 -17.23 16.27 5.87
N VAL A 169 -16.48 16.54 6.94
CA VAL A 169 -15.34 15.70 7.35
C VAL A 169 -15.78 14.26 7.54
N LYS A 170 -16.86 14.02 8.28
CA LYS A 170 -17.35 12.65 8.48
C LYS A 170 -17.78 11.96 7.18
N ALA A 171 -18.28 12.70 6.21
CA ALA A 171 -18.76 12.14 4.94
C ALA A 171 -17.62 11.85 3.95
N GLN A 172 -16.54 12.64 3.98
CA GLN A 172 -15.42 12.56 3.03
C GLN A 172 -14.16 11.91 3.62
N ALA A 173 -14.12 11.68 4.93
CA ALA A 173 -13.02 11.00 5.61
C ALA A 173 -12.61 9.64 5.00
N PRO A 174 -13.53 8.82 4.45
CA PRO A 174 -13.13 7.57 3.81
C PRO A 174 -12.28 7.75 2.56
N ASP A 175 -12.40 8.89 1.87
CA ASP A 175 -11.73 9.16 0.58
C ASP A 175 -10.55 10.15 0.75
N ALA A 176 -10.10 10.37 1.99
CA ALA A 176 -9.05 11.33 2.30
C ALA A 176 -7.92 10.64 3.06
N GLU A 177 -6.72 10.67 2.48
CA GLU A 177 -5.52 10.08 3.08
C GLU A 177 -5.11 10.84 4.35
N THR A 178 -5.11 12.18 4.29
CA THR A 178 -4.76 13.02 5.45
C THR A 178 -5.88 13.99 5.81
N ILE A 179 -6.31 13.95 7.08
CA ILE A 179 -7.28 14.89 7.66
C ILE A 179 -6.57 15.90 8.56
N TYR A 180 -6.34 17.12 8.05
CA TYR A 180 -5.92 18.25 8.89
C TYR A 180 -7.15 18.99 9.44
N VAL A 181 -7.40 18.85 10.75
CA VAL A 181 -8.46 19.56 11.49
C VAL A 181 -7.91 20.50 12.56
#